data_AF-A0A9N8H8C1-F1
#
_entry.id   AF-A0A9N8H8C1-F1
#
_cell.length_a   1.000
_cell.length_b   1.000
_cell.length_c   1.000
_cell.angle_alpha   90.00
_cell.angle_beta   90.00
_cell.angle_gamma   90.00
#
_symmetry.space_group_name_H-M   'P 1'
#
loop_
_entity.id
_entity.type
_entity.pdbx_description
1 polymer ?
#
loop_
_entity_poly.entity_id
_entity_poly.type
_entity_poly.pdbx_seq_one_letter_code
_entity_poly.pdbx_strand_id
1 'polypeptide(L)'
;MTKPGLCDSKGGGVSEQGGIDTHSIQVRFNINEKEEDLRTERGIEARRERKENKKMAEQNREGRIRTTLSIIRSGARSANLLRLCRAERRVGVQLNLFLDEFLGQDNRDMRPRLAAFRALPENRSTSLTRQMENSLIALQGEPSFSSTFSAYLPSAVLTSEDSDEQNSPQAKRLRRRRRRRDRQQKRQDEENRRIAAPEFKFLRFFLQVPTKNVTPMDR
;
A
#
# COMPACT_ATOMS: atom_id res chain seq x y z
N MET A 1 14.34 -25.92 24.61
CA MET A 1 14.88 -24.55 24.67
C MET A 1 16.27 -24.57 24.07
N THR A 2 16.43 -24.08 22.85
CA THR A 2 17.68 -24.19 22.07
C THR A 2 17.99 -22.81 21.51
N LYS A 3 19.14 -22.24 21.91
CA LYS A 3 19.66 -20.95 21.43
C LYS A 3 20.17 -21.12 19.99
N PRO A 4 19.92 -20.18 19.06
CA PRO A 4 20.59 -20.19 17.76
C PRO A 4 22.00 -19.60 17.85
N GLY A 5 22.91 -20.25 17.14
CA GLY A 5 24.35 -20.02 17.15
C GLY A 5 24.80 -18.71 16.49
N LEU A 6 25.95 -18.24 16.98
CA LEU A 6 26.78 -17.25 16.33
C LEU A 6 27.34 -17.83 15.03
N CYS A 7 27.13 -17.12 13.92
CA CYS A 7 27.77 -17.40 12.64
C CYS A 7 29.08 -16.63 12.59
N ASP A 8 30.19 -17.25 13.00
CA ASP A 8 31.53 -16.70 12.80
C ASP A 8 31.91 -16.79 11.31
N SER A 9 31.84 -15.66 10.60
CA SER A 9 32.31 -15.55 9.22
C SER A 9 33.83 -15.32 9.21
N LYS A 10 34.60 -16.41 9.25
CA LYS A 10 36.03 -16.38 8.86
C LYS A 10 36.14 -16.30 7.35
N GLY A 11 36.21 -15.08 6.81
CA GLY A 11 36.64 -14.84 5.43
C GLY A 11 38.16 -14.82 5.35
N GLY A 12 38.73 -15.85 4.71
CA GLY A 12 40.17 -16.00 4.51
C GLY A 12 40.78 -14.90 3.66
N GLY A 13 42.04 -14.58 3.95
CA GLY A 13 42.83 -13.61 3.23
C GLY A 13 43.30 -14.11 1.86
N VAL A 14 43.54 -13.16 0.96
CA VAL A 14 44.50 -13.29 -0.13
C VAL A 14 45.37 -12.04 -0.07
N SER A 15 46.63 -12.24 0.29
CA SER A 15 47.68 -11.22 0.26
C SER A 15 48.31 -11.23 -1.14
N GLU A 16 48.02 -10.22 -1.95
CA GLU A 16 48.80 -9.90 -3.16
C GLU A 16 49.80 -8.80 -2.82
N GLN A 17 51.08 -9.17 -2.83
CA GLN A 17 52.21 -8.24 -2.78
C GLN A 17 52.47 -7.73 -4.21
N GLY A 18 52.13 -6.47 -4.46
CA GLY A 18 52.46 -5.74 -5.68
C GLY A 18 52.71 -4.29 -5.32
N GLY A 19 53.99 -3.89 -5.27
CA GLY A 19 54.40 -2.54 -4.91
C GLY A 19 54.03 -1.53 -5.99
N ILE A 20 53.19 -0.55 -5.60
CA ILE A 20 53.16 0.80 -6.17
C ILE A 20 52.89 1.72 -4.98
N ASP A 21 53.82 2.65 -4.70
CA ASP A 21 53.65 3.72 -3.74
C ASP A 21 52.41 4.54 -4.09
N THR A 22 51.30 4.18 -3.47
CA THR A 22 50.07 4.97 -3.48
C THR A 22 49.85 5.33 -2.03
N HIS A 23 49.95 6.63 -1.73
CA HIS A 23 49.48 7.17 -0.45
C HIS A 23 48.11 6.57 -0.18
N SER A 24 48.04 5.66 0.78
CA SER A 24 46.81 4.97 1.13
C SER A 24 45.87 6.03 1.68
N ILE A 25 44.96 6.51 0.83
CA ILE A 25 43.85 7.35 1.27
C ILE A 25 43.00 6.45 2.17
N GLN A 26 43.28 6.50 3.47
CA GLN A 26 42.41 5.92 4.48
C GLN A 26 41.10 6.72 4.46
N VAL A 27 40.13 6.23 3.69
CA VAL A 27 38.74 6.70 3.78
C VAL A 27 38.20 6.22 5.12
N ARG A 28 38.35 7.05 6.16
CA ARG A 28 37.67 6.85 7.43
C ARG A 28 36.18 7.16 7.21
N PHE A 29 35.36 6.12 7.14
CA PHE A 29 33.91 6.30 7.27
C PHE A 29 33.65 6.71 8.72
N ASN A 30 33.43 8.02 8.95
CA ASN A 30 32.84 8.50 10.19
C ASN A 30 31.37 8.06 10.21
N ILE A 31 31.14 6.79 10.53
CA ILE A 31 29.82 6.28 10.78
C ILE A 31 29.47 6.68 12.21
N ASN A 32 28.50 7.58 12.33
CA ASN A 32 27.96 7.95 13.63
C ASN A 32 27.16 6.75 14.15
N GLU A 33 27.73 5.98 15.07
CA GLU A 33 27.15 4.74 15.61
C GLU A 33 25.70 4.95 16.08
N LYS A 34 25.42 6.10 16.72
CA LYS A 34 24.06 6.48 17.15
C LYS A 34 23.07 6.62 15.99
N GLU A 35 23.53 7.07 14.82
CA GLU A 35 22.68 7.22 13.63
C GLU A 35 22.46 5.88 12.91
N GLU A 36 23.45 5.00 12.94
CA GLU A 36 23.32 3.62 12.44
C GLU A 36 22.38 2.77 13.32
N ASP A 37 22.46 2.91 14.64
CA ASP A 37 21.56 2.26 15.59
C ASP A 37 20.11 2.72 15.37
N LEU A 38 19.87 4.04 15.26
CA LEU A 38 18.55 4.59 14.97
C LEU A 38 17.99 4.13 13.61
N ARG A 39 18.85 3.95 12.60
CA ARG A 39 18.45 3.41 11.29
C ARG A 39 18.04 1.94 11.40
N THR A 40 18.73 1.20 12.25
CA THR A 40 18.48 -0.23 12.49
C THR A 40 17.21 -0.44 13.32
N GLU A 41 17.01 0.35 14.37
CA GLU A 41 15.79 0.37 15.19
C GLU A 41 14.55 0.71 14.35
N ARG A 42 14.58 1.79 13.57
CA ARG A 42 13.49 2.13 12.63
C ARG A 42 13.22 1.02 11.62
N GLY A 43 14.27 0.33 11.16
CA GLY A 43 14.15 -0.81 10.25
C GLY A 43 13.48 -2.02 10.90
N ILE A 44 13.75 -2.27 12.17
CA ILE A 44 13.12 -3.34 12.97
C ILE A 44 11.67 -3.00 13.27
N GLU A 45 11.37 -1.76 13.69
CA GLU A 45 10.01 -1.28 13.92
C GLU A 45 9.16 -1.37 12.65
N ALA A 46 9.65 -0.90 11.51
CA ALA A 46 8.95 -1.01 10.24
C ALA A 46 8.69 -2.46 9.82
N ARG A 47 9.58 -3.41 10.17
CA ARG A 47 9.36 -4.85 9.94
C ARG A 47 8.31 -5.42 10.89
N ARG A 48 8.28 -4.99 12.15
CA ARG A 48 7.25 -5.40 13.13
C ARG A 48 5.88 -4.88 12.71
N GLU A 49 5.77 -3.60 12.41
CA GLU A 49 4.55 -2.95 11.94
C GLU A 49 4.00 -3.64 10.67
N ARG A 50 4.86 -3.99 9.70
CA ARG A 50 4.43 -4.74 8.51
C ARG A 50 3.90 -6.13 8.85
N LYS A 51 4.49 -6.83 9.82
CA LYS A 51 4.01 -8.14 10.26
C LYS A 51 2.67 -8.03 10.97
N GLU A 52 2.50 -7.03 11.83
CA GLU A 52 1.24 -6.75 12.53
C GLU A 52 0.14 -6.36 11.53
N ASN A 53 0.41 -5.43 10.61
CA ASN A 53 -0.53 -5.04 9.57
C ASN A 53 -0.92 -6.23 8.68
N LYS A 54 0.02 -7.12 8.34
CA LYS A 54 -0.30 -8.35 7.60
C LYS A 54 -1.22 -9.26 8.40
N LYS A 55 -0.94 -9.46 9.70
CA LYS A 55 -1.76 -10.30 10.59
C LYS A 55 -3.17 -9.73 10.74
N MET A 56 -3.29 -8.41 10.93
CA MET A 56 -4.59 -7.74 11.03
C MET A 56 -5.37 -7.83 9.71
N ALA A 57 -4.71 -7.67 8.56
CA ALA A 57 -5.35 -7.83 7.26
C ALA A 57 -5.89 -9.24 7.04
N GLU A 58 -5.16 -10.27 7.47
CA GLU A 58 -5.56 -11.67 7.38
C GLU A 58 -6.74 -11.98 8.32
N GLN A 59 -6.70 -11.48 9.56
CA GLN A 59 -7.82 -11.59 10.51
C GLN A 59 -9.09 -10.90 10.00
N ASN A 60 -8.96 -9.70 9.43
CA ASN A 60 -10.07 -8.98 8.82
C ASN A 60 -10.64 -9.76 7.63
N ARG A 61 -9.77 -10.32 6.78
CA ARG A 61 -10.18 -11.16 5.65
C ARG A 61 -10.97 -12.39 6.12
N GLU A 62 -10.48 -13.10 7.13
CA GLU A 62 -11.22 -14.24 7.70
C GLU A 62 -12.55 -13.82 8.32
N GLY A 63 -12.58 -12.70 9.05
CA GLY A 63 -13.80 -12.15 9.63
C GLY A 63 -14.85 -11.87 8.56
N ARG A 64 -14.45 -11.22 7.47
CA ARG A 64 -15.27 -10.97 6.28
C ARG A 64 -15.89 -12.25 5.72
N ILE A 65 -15.07 -13.26 5.45
CA ILE A 65 -15.51 -14.57 4.92
C ILE A 65 -16.52 -15.22 5.86
N ARG A 66 -16.21 -15.31 7.16
CA ARG A 66 -17.07 -15.95 8.17
C ARG A 66 -18.42 -15.25 8.28
N THR A 67 -18.44 -13.91 8.30
CA THR A 67 -19.67 -13.13 8.36
C THR A 67 -20.52 -13.34 7.11
N THR A 68 -19.93 -13.29 5.91
CA THR A 68 -20.65 -13.52 4.65
C THR A 68 -21.26 -14.92 4.59
N LEU A 69 -20.49 -15.95 4.99
CA LEU A 69 -21.02 -17.32 5.11
C LEU A 69 -22.19 -17.43 6.09
N SER A 70 -22.09 -16.78 7.25
CA SER A 70 -23.17 -16.73 8.25
C SER A 70 -24.45 -16.11 7.67
N ILE A 71 -24.33 -15.07 6.85
CA ILE A 71 -25.47 -14.46 6.14
C ILE A 71 -26.09 -15.46 5.16
N ILE A 72 -25.28 -16.11 4.32
CA ILE A 72 -25.76 -17.05 3.30
C ILE A 72 -26.45 -18.25 3.96
N ARG A 73 -25.86 -18.80 5.04
CA ARG A 73 -26.42 -19.93 5.79
C ARG A 73 -27.65 -19.59 6.60
N SER A 74 -27.85 -18.34 7.00
CA SER A 74 -28.99 -17.96 7.82
C SER A 74 -30.31 -18.08 7.04
N GLY A 75 -31.21 -18.96 7.51
CA GLY A 75 -32.57 -19.08 6.99
C GLY A 75 -33.39 -17.80 7.17
N ALA A 76 -33.22 -17.12 8.31
CA ALA A 76 -33.91 -15.87 8.64
C ALA A 76 -33.59 -14.74 7.64
N ARG A 77 -32.40 -14.75 7.03
CA ARG A 77 -31.93 -13.75 6.05
C ARG A 77 -32.24 -14.13 4.60
N SER A 78 -32.84 -15.29 4.37
CA SER A 78 -33.06 -15.85 3.03
C SER A 78 -33.90 -14.97 2.13
N ALA A 79 -34.99 -14.38 2.65
CA ALA A 79 -35.87 -13.51 1.88
C ALA A 79 -35.14 -12.25 1.41
N ASN A 80 -34.34 -11.62 2.27
CA ASN A 80 -33.55 -10.43 1.92
C ASN A 80 -32.47 -10.78 0.90
N LEU A 81 -31.78 -11.91 1.06
CA LEU A 81 -30.77 -12.35 0.11
C LEU A 81 -31.38 -12.64 -1.28
N LEU A 82 -32.54 -13.30 -1.33
CA LEU A 82 -33.26 -13.55 -2.58
C LEU A 82 -33.77 -12.27 -3.24
N ARG A 83 -34.29 -11.32 -2.46
CA ARG A 83 -34.68 -9.99 -2.96
C ARG A 83 -33.48 -9.26 -3.55
N LEU A 84 -32.35 -9.26 -2.84
CA LEU A 84 -31.11 -8.65 -3.30
C LEU A 84 -30.60 -9.30 -4.59
N CYS A 85 -30.57 -10.63 -4.70
CA CYS A 85 -30.16 -11.30 -5.94
C CYS A 85 -31.07 -11.01 -7.13
N ARG A 86 -32.35 -10.71 -6.90
CA ARG A 86 -33.30 -10.31 -7.96
C ARG A 86 -33.13 -8.85 -8.36
N ALA A 87 -32.85 -7.97 -7.40
CA ALA A 87 -32.61 -6.55 -7.64
C ALA A 87 -31.24 -6.31 -8.29
N GLU A 88 -30.22 -7.06 -7.84
CA GLU A 88 -28.81 -6.87 -8.21
C GLU A 88 -28.24 -8.14 -8.85
N ARG A 89 -28.15 -8.11 -10.17
CA ARG A 89 -27.67 -9.26 -10.97
C ARG A 89 -26.25 -9.68 -10.57
N ARG A 90 -25.36 -8.74 -10.22
CA ARG A 90 -23.97 -9.03 -9.83
C ARG A 90 -23.90 -9.90 -8.58
N VAL A 91 -24.65 -9.52 -7.54
CA VAL A 91 -24.77 -10.29 -6.30
C VAL A 91 -25.31 -11.69 -6.60
N GLY A 92 -26.35 -11.79 -7.44
CA GLY A 92 -26.90 -13.09 -7.86
C GLY A 92 -25.88 -13.98 -8.59
N VAL A 93 -25.09 -13.41 -9.50
CA VAL A 93 -24.06 -14.14 -10.25
C VAL A 93 -22.94 -14.61 -9.32
N GLN A 94 -22.39 -13.72 -8.48
CA GLN A 94 -21.32 -14.07 -7.54
C GLN A 94 -21.76 -15.14 -6.55
N LEU A 95 -22.99 -15.05 -6.05
CA LEU A 95 -23.54 -16.06 -5.16
C LEU A 95 -23.74 -17.40 -5.88
N ASN A 96 -24.24 -17.42 -7.12
CA ASN A 96 -24.36 -18.66 -7.89
C ASN A 96 -23.00 -19.31 -8.14
N LEU A 97 -21.98 -18.54 -8.53
CA LEU A 97 -20.61 -19.04 -8.72
C LEU A 97 -20.06 -19.66 -7.43
N PHE A 98 -20.31 -19.03 -6.28
CA PHE A 98 -19.92 -19.60 -5.00
C PHE A 98 -20.66 -20.91 -4.70
N LEU A 99 -21.95 -21.00 -5.03
CA LEU A 99 -22.76 -22.19 -4.79
C LEU A 99 -22.44 -23.34 -5.75
N ASP A 100 -21.97 -23.05 -6.97
CA ASP A 100 -21.57 -24.05 -7.97
C ASP A 100 -20.45 -24.96 -7.43
N GLU A 101 -19.55 -24.41 -6.60
CA GLU A 101 -18.45 -25.13 -5.96
C GLU A 101 -18.93 -26.23 -4.99
N PHE A 102 -20.18 -26.18 -4.54
CA PHE A 102 -20.76 -27.15 -3.61
C PHE A 102 -21.84 -28.03 -4.23
N LEU A 103 -22.69 -27.43 -5.07
CA LEU A 103 -23.93 -28.04 -5.54
C LEU A 103 -23.84 -28.46 -7.01
N GLY A 104 -22.72 -28.19 -7.68
CA GLY A 104 -22.60 -28.34 -9.12
C GLY A 104 -23.38 -27.26 -9.89
N GLN A 105 -23.28 -27.35 -11.22
CA GLN A 105 -23.89 -26.40 -12.16
C GLN A 105 -25.35 -26.76 -12.49
N ASP A 106 -26.13 -27.20 -11.51
CA ASP A 106 -27.54 -27.54 -11.72
C ASP A 106 -28.45 -26.67 -10.84
N ASN A 107 -29.48 -26.13 -11.49
CA ASN A 107 -30.42 -25.07 -11.07
C ASN A 107 -29.92 -23.63 -11.27
N ARG A 108 -30.71 -22.83 -12.00
CA ARG A 108 -30.55 -21.36 -12.08
C ARG A 108 -31.26 -20.64 -10.93
N ASP A 109 -32.24 -21.30 -10.32
CA ASP A 109 -33.06 -20.68 -9.27
C ASP A 109 -32.31 -20.62 -7.94
N MET A 110 -32.09 -19.40 -7.45
CA MET A 110 -31.32 -19.16 -6.21
C MET A 110 -31.98 -19.77 -4.96
N ARG A 111 -33.31 -19.86 -4.94
CA ARG A 111 -34.07 -20.37 -3.77
C ARG A 111 -33.78 -21.84 -3.45
N PRO A 112 -33.96 -22.81 -4.38
CA PRO A 112 -33.62 -24.21 -4.13
C PRO A 112 -32.11 -24.39 -3.87
N ARG A 113 -31.24 -23.62 -4.54
CA ARG A 113 -29.79 -23.68 -4.29
C ARG A 113 -29.41 -23.28 -2.88
N LEU A 114 -29.96 -22.17 -2.37
CA LEU A 114 -29.71 -21.74 -0.99
C LEU A 114 -30.26 -22.76 0.02
N ALA A 115 -31.39 -23.40 -0.26
CA ALA A 115 -31.91 -24.46 0.59
C ALA A 115 -30.98 -25.68 0.60
N ALA A 116 -30.53 -26.13 -0.56
CA ALA A 116 -29.58 -27.24 -0.68
C ALA A 116 -28.24 -26.94 0.00
N PHE A 117 -27.70 -25.74 -0.18
CA PHE A 117 -26.46 -25.32 0.49
C PHE A 117 -26.56 -25.32 2.02
N ARG A 118 -27.72 -24.92 2.56
CA ARG A 118 -27.97 -24.93 4.01
C ARG A 118 -28.15 -26.33 4.58
N ALA A 119 -28.57 -27.28 3.76
CA ALA A 119 -28.65 -28.69 4.15
C ALA A 119 -27.27 -29.36 4.19
N LEU A 120 -26.22 -28.74 3.63
CA LEU A 120 -24.88 -29.29 3.70
C LEU A 120 -24.32 -29.21 5.14
N PRO A 121 -23.59 -30.24 5.59
CA PRO A 121 -22.89 -30.24 6.87
C PRO A 121 -21.99 -29.00 7.04
N GLU A 122 -21.97 -28.43 8.25
CA GLU A 122 -21.26 -27.17 8.49
C GLU A 122 -19.76 -27.26 8.21
N ASN A 123 -19.17 -28.41 8.50
CA ASN A 123 -17.77 -28.75 8.24
C ASN A 123 -17.36 -28.71 6.76
N ARG A 124 -18.30 -28.69 5.80
CA ARG A 124 -17.95 -28.51 4.38
C ARG A 124 -17.50 -27.09 4.05
N SER A 125 -17.85 -26.09 4.85
CA SER A 125 -17.43 -24.70 4.63
C SER A 125 -16.28 -24.25 5.52
N THR A 126 -15.67 -25.17 6.30
CA THR A 126 -14.53 -24.83 7.16
C THR A 126 -13.21 -24.81 6.39
N SER A 127 -13.11 -25.56 5.28
CA SER A 127 -11.96 -25.55 4.38
C SER A 127 -12.41 -25.03 3.01
N LEU A 128 -12.48 -23.72 2.86
CA LEU A 128 -12.79 -23.09 1.57
C LEU A 128 -11.53 -23.02 0.70
N THR A 129 -11.70 -23.23 -0.60
CA THR A 129 -10.63 -22.94 -1.54
C THR A 129 -10.41 -21.43 -1.65
N ARG A 130 -9.21 -21.00 -2.04
CA ARG A 130 -8.90 -19.58 -2.24
C ARG A 130 -9.85 -18.90 -3.22
N GLN A 131 -10.33 -19.64 -4.22
CA GLN A 131 -11.33 -19.17 -5.18
C GLN A 131 -12.65 -18.85 -4.50
N MET A 132 -13.16 -19.77 -3.68
CA MET A 132 -14.41 -19.58 -2.93
C MET A 132 -14.32 -18.40 -1.95
N GLU A 133 -13.20 -18.29 -1.23
CA GLU A 133 -12.95 -17.16 -0.34
C GLU A 133 -12.98 -15.82 -1.09
N ASN A 134 -12.35 -15.77 -2.26
CA ASN A 134 -12.35 -14.56 -3.09
C ASN A 134 -13.77 -14.22 -3.60
N SER A 135 -14.58 -15.22 -3.97
CA SER A 135 -15.98 -15.01 -4.35
C SER A 135 -16.81 -14.44 -3.20
N LEU A 136 -16.59 -14.89 -1.96
CA LEU A 136 -17.27 -14.35 -0.78
C LEU A 136 -16.83 -12.92 -0.44
N ILE A 137 -15.53 -12.62 -0.59
CA ILE A 137 -15.01 -11.27 -0.41
C ILE A 137 -15.58 -10.34 -1.48
N ALA A 138 -15.65 -10.80 -2.73
CA ALA A 138 -16.25 -10.04 -3.84
C ALA A 138 -17.74 -9.74 -3.58
N LEU A 139 -18.50 -10.72 -3.09
CA LEU A 139 -19.91 -10.54 -2.71
C LEU A 139 -20.10 -9.44 -1.68
N GLN A 140 -19.21 -9.41 -0.68
CA GLN A 140 -19.26 -8.37 0.35
C GLN A 140 -18.84 -7.00 -0.16
N GLY A 141 -17.92 -6.96 -1.13
CA GLY A 141 -17.48 -5.74 -1.81
C GLY A 141 -18.56 -5.07 -2.68
N GLU A 142 -19.69 -5.73 -2.91
CA GLU A 142 -20.84 -5.10 -3.55
C GLU A 142 -21.57 -4.19 -2.53
N PRO A 143 -21.65 -2.86 -2.76
CA PRO A 143 -22.20 -1.92 -1.78
C PRO A 143 -23.65 -2.23 -1.40
N SER A 144 -24.43 -2.78 -2.33
CA SER A 144 -25.82 -3.19 -2.11
C SER A 144 -25.94 -4.36 -1.13
N PHE A 145 -24.98 -5.29 -1.15
CA PHE A 145 -24.88 -6.37 -0.17
C PHE A 145 -24.52 -5.83 1.20
N SER A 146 -23.46 -5.02 1.27
CA SER A 146 -22.97 -4.42 2.51
C SER A 146 -24.06 -3.58 3.19
N SER A 147 -24.77 -2.74 2.42
CA SER A 147 -25.90 -1.93 2.91
C SER A 147 -27.05 -2.78 3.46
N THR A 148 -27.49 -3.80 2.70
CA THR A 148 -28.62 -4.67 3.08
C THR A 148 -28.37 -5.46 4.37
N PHE A 149 -27.12 -5.84 4.62
CA PHE A 149 -26.74 -6.65 5.76
C PHE A 149 -25.89 -5.92 6.80
N SER A 150 -25.77 -4.59 6.71
CA SER A 150 -24.94 -3.73 7.55
C SER A 150 -25.14 -3.98 9.05
N ALA A 151 -26.38 -4.16 9.51
CA ALA A 151 -26.72 -4.49 10.90
C ALA A 151 -26.10 -5.81 11.42
N TYR A 152 -25.62 -6.67 10.53
CA TYR A 152 -25.02 -7.96 10.82
C TYR A 152 -23.52 -8.01 10.51
N LEU A 153 -22.96 -6.94 9.94
CA LEU A 153 -21.54 -6.82 9.66
C LEU A 153 -20.81 -6.23 10.87
N PRO A 154 -19.75 -6.88 11.40
CA PRO A 154 -18.92 -6.29 12.43
C PRO A 154 -18.34 -4.93 12.01
N SER A 155 -18.10 -4.02 12.95
CA SER A 155 -17.51 -2.71 12.64
C SER A 155 -16.16 -2.81 11.91
N ALA A 156 -15.30 -3.77 12.30
CA ALA A 156 -14.01 -4.06 11.65
C ALA A 156 -14.12 -4.55 10.19
N VAL A 157 -15.31 -5.00 9.78
CA VAL A 157 -15.61 -5.45 8.42
C VAL A 157 -15.97 -4.26 7.52
N LEU A 158 -16.69 -3.27 8.07
CA LEU A 158 -17.09 -2.03 7.38
C LEU A 158 -15.88 -1.12 7.07
N THR A 159 -14.82 -1.18 7.87
CA THR A 159 -13.64 -0.32 7.71
C THR A 159 -12.75 -0.64 6.49
N SER A 160 -13.04 -1.72 5.75
CA SER A 160 -12.19 -2.15 4.63
C SER A 160 -12.59 -1.60 3.25
N GLU A 161 -13.73 -0.90 3.14
CA GLU A 161 -14.27 -0.49 1.84
C GLU A 161 -14.00 0.98 1.44
N ASP A 162 -13.50 1.84 2.34
CA ASP A 162 -13.40 3.28 2.04
C ASP A 162 -11.99 3.90 2.15
N SER A 163 -10.89 3.14 2.29
CA SER A 163 -9.58 3.78 2.56
C SER A 163 -8.35 3.25 1.83
N ASP A 164 -8.46 2.21 0.98
CA ASP A 164 -7.28 1.56 0.40
C ASP A 164 -7.06 1.75 -1.11
N GLU A 165 -7.81 2.64 -1.77
CA GLU A 165 -7.44 3.08 -3.13
C GLU A 165 -6.06 3.80 -3.15
N GLN A 166 -5.60 4.34 -2.02
CA GLN A 166 -4.27 4.97 -1.96
C GLN A 166 -3.11 3.97 -1.84
N ASN A 167 -3.37 2.71 -1.44
CA ASN A 167 -2.32 1.74 -1.11
C ASN A 167 -2.21 0.55 -2.05
N SER A 168 -3.10 0.44 -3.04
CA SER A 168 -3.03 -0.61 -4.05
C SER A 168 -1.69 -0.57 -4.83
N PRO A 169 -1.16 -1.73 -5.26
CA PRO A 169 0.06 -1.78 -6.07
C PRO A 169 -0.02 -0.91 -7.34
N GLN A 170 -1.21 -0.81 -7.94
CA GLN A 170 -1.47 0.06 -9.10
C GLN A 170 -1.44 1.55 -8.73
N ALA A 171 -2.05 1.95 -7.61
CA ALA A 171 -2.02 3.33 -7.14
C ALA A 171 -0.60 3.79 -6.77
N LYS A 172 0.19 2.91 -6.14
CA LYS A 172 1.62 3.16 -5.85
C LYS A 172 2.44 3.33 -7.14
N ARG A 173 2.19 2.52 -8.16
CA ARG A 173 2.86 2.63 -9.48
C ARG A 173 2.49 3.93 -10.19
N LEU A 174 1.22 4.32 -10.16
CA LEU A 174 0.73 5.57 -10.75
C LEU A 174 1.32 6.80 -10.04
N ARG A 175 1.36 6.79 -8.71
CA ARG A 175 1.93 7.88 -7.89
C ARG A 175 3.43 8.05 -8.13
N ARG A 176 4.18 6.95 -8.27
CA ARG A 176 5.60 6.98 -8.67
C ARG A 176 5.77 7.59 -10.07
N ARG A 177 4.89 7.25 -11.03
CA ARG A 177 4.93 7.80 -12.39
C ARG A 177 4.62 9.29 -12.41
N ARG A 178 3.62 9.76 -11.65
CA ARG A 178 3.29 11.20 -11.50
C ARG A 178 4.46 11.97 -10.91
N ARG A 179 5.03 11.52 -9.78
CA ARG A 179 6.21 12.17 -9.16
C ARG A 179 7.42 12.28 -10.10
N ARG A 180 7.62 11.31 -11.00
CA ARG A 180 8.69 11.38 -12.01
C ARG A 180 8.41 12.47 -13.05
N ARG A 181 7.16 12.58 -13.52
CA ARG A 181 6.74 13.64 -14.45
C ARG A 181 6.87 15.02 -13.81
N ASP A 182 6.41 15.20 -12.58
CA ASP A 182 6.49 16.50 -11.89
C ASP A 182 7.95 16.96 -11.71
N ARG A 183 8.87 16.02 -11.45
CA ARG A 183 10.31 16.33 -11.36
C ARG A 183 10.93 16.67 -12.72
N GLN A 184 10.53 16.00 -13.79
CA GLN A 184 10.98 16.32 -15.15
C GLN A 184 10.46 17.69 -15.59
N GLN A 185 9.18 17.96 -15.33
CA GLN A 185 8.56 19.23 -15.67
C GLN A 185 9.20 20.38 -14.89
N LYS A 186 9.45 20.23 -13.59
CA LYS A 186 10.15 21.25 -12.79
C LYS A 186 11.57 21.53 -13.30
N ARG A 187 12.29 20.52 -13.80
CA ARG A 187 13.61 20.71 -14.42
C ARG A 187 13.53 21.46 -15.74
N GLN A 188 12.55 21.14 -16.59
CA GLN A 188 12.30 21.87 -17.83
C GLN A 188 11.87 23.31 -17.58
N ASP A 189 10.98 23.56 -16.61
CA ASP A 189 10.54 24.91 -16.25
C ASP A 189 11.71 25.76 -15.71
N GLU A 190 12.61 25.14 -14.95
CA GLU A 190 13.80 25.80 -14.45
C GLU A 190 14.85 26.07 -15.54
N GLU A 191 15.00 25.16 -16.49
CA GLU A 191 15.84 25.36 -17.68
C GLU A 191 15.27 26.46 -18.60
N ASN A 192 13.95 26.45 -18.84
CA ASN A 192 13.25 27.50 -19.59
C ASN A 192 13.36 28.87 -18.90
N ARG A 193 13.34 28.93 -17.56
CA ARG A 193 13.58 30.18 -16.80
C ARG A 193 15.02 30.69 -16.94
N ARG A 194 16.00 29.79 -17.02
CA ARG A 194 17.41 30.19 -17.27
C ARG A 194 17.62 30.73 -18.68
N ILE A 195 16.91 30.17 -19.66
CA ILE A 195 16.93 30.65 -21.04
C ILE A 195 16.17 31.98 -21.19
N ALA A 196 15.07 32.17 -20.45
CA ALA A 196 14.23 33.36 -20.49
C ALA A 196 14.75 34.55 -19.65
N ALA A 197 15.88 34.41 -18.95
CA ALA A 197 16.54 35.52 -18.26
C ALA A 197 17.58 36.15 -19.20
N PRO A 198 17.28 37.27 -19.90
CA PRO A 198 18.31 37.99 -20.60
C PRO A 198 19.31 38.51 -19.57
N GLU A 199 20.56 38.07 -19.67
CA GLU A 199 21.66 38.64 -18.91
C GLU A 199 21.72 40.15 -19.18
N PHE A 200 21.27 40.94 -18.20
CA PHE A 200 21.53 42.38 -18.16
C PHE A 200 23.03 42.56 -17.95
N LYS A 201 23.77 42.64 -19.05
CA LYS A 201 25.16 43.10 -19.05
C LYS A 201 25.14 44.56 -18.60
N PHE A 202 25.63 44.77 -17.38
CA PHE A 202 25.92 46.07 -16.78
C PHE A 202 26.66 46.97 -17.79
N LEU A 203 25.97 47.98 -18.32
CA LEU A 203 26.64 49.15 -18.88
C LEU A 203 27.26 49.91 -17.71
N ARG A 204 28.54 49.65 -17.49
CA ARG A 204 29.44 50.40 -16.64
C ARG A 204 29.56 51.82 -17.20
N PHE A 205 28.62 52.69 -16.86
CA PHE A 205 28.77 54.13 -17.08
C PHE A 205 29.86 54.65 -16.16
N PHE A 206 30.90 55.22 -16.77
CA PHE A 206 32.02 55.84 -16.10
C PHE A 206 31.55 57.00 -15.21
N LEU A 207 32.08 57.01 -13.99
CA LEU A 207 32.09 58.12 -13.04
C LEU A 207 32.66 59.38 -13.69
N GLN A 208 31.93 60.50 -13.63
CA GLN A 208 32.57 61.81 -13.41
C GLN A 208 31.58 62.81 -12.81
N VAL A 209 31.54 62.88 -11.48
CA VAL A 209 30.94 64.00 -10.74
C VAL A 209 32.10 64.70 -10.01
N PRO A 210 32.42 65.96 -10.30
CA PRO A 210 33.39 66.71 -9.51
C PRO A 210 32.68 67.22 -8.25
N THR A 211 33.02 66.66 -7.09
CA THR A 211 32.59 67.20 -5.80
C THR A 211 33.41 68.46 -5.49
N LYS A 212 32.73 69.61 -5.43
CA LYS A 212 33.28 70.88 -4.98
C LYS A 212 33.64 70.79 -3.49
N ASN A 213 34.86 71.21 -3.16
CA ASN A 213 35.28 71.49 -1.79
C ASN A 213 34.42 72.63 -1.20
N VAL A 214 33.78 72.38 -0.06
CA VAL A 214 33.29 73.43 0.84
C VAL A 214 33.81 73.09 2.23
N THR A 215 34.73 73.90 2.72
CA THR A 215 35.25 73.90 4.09
C THR A 215 34.21 74.49 5.04
N PRO A 216 34.00 73.92 6.25
CA PRO A 216 33.22 74.59 7.29
C PRO A 216 34.05 75.71 7.93
N MET A 217 33.39 76.86 8.11
CA MET A 217 33.83 78.00 8.91
C MET A 217 34.07 77.58 10.37
N ASP A 218 35.24 77.89 10.90
CA ASP A 218 35.47 78.08 12.32
C ASP A 218 35.56 79.58 12.63
N ARG A 219 35.13 79.90 13.86
CA ARG A 219 34.83 81.20 14.47
C ARG A 219 35.92 82.27 14.41
#